data_AF-A0A352S051-F1
#
_entry.id   AF-A0A352S051-F1
#
_cell.length_a   1.000
_cell.length_b   1.000
_cell.length_c   1.000
_cell.angle_alpha   90.00
_cell.angle_beta   90.00
_cell.angle_gamma   90.00
#
_symmetry.space_group_name_H-M   'P 1'
#
loop_
_entity.id
_entity.type
_entity.pdbx_description
1 polymer ?
#
loop_
_entity_poly.entity_id
_entity_poly.type
_entity_poly.pdbx_seq_one_letter_code
_entity_poly.pdbx_strand_id
1 'polypeptide(L)' 'VGVIATVPNVLVVHPTKLGVSNLADLVRLGRQHPNNLSYATYGAGSSPHIYGALLQKEAGFTAVAV' A
#
# COMPACT_ATOMS: atom_id res chain seq x y z
N VAL A 1 -29.57 7.88 -8.81
CA VAL A 1 -28.52 7.25 -7.96
C VAL A 1 -27.36 8.25 -7.89
N GLY A 2 -26.93 8.63 -6.69
CA GLY A 2 -25.88 9.63 -6.47
C GLY A 2 -24.92 9.20 -5.37
N VAL A 3 -23.73 9.79 -5.33
CA VAL A 3 -22.73 9.56 -4.28
C VAL A 3 -23.25 10.15 -2.97
N ILE A 4 -23.43 9.32 -1.94
CA ILE A 4 -23.94 9.74 -0.63
C ILE A 4 -22.82 9.91 0.42
N ALA A 5 -21.64 9.35 0.17
CA ALA A 5 -20.49 9.44 1.06
C ALA A 5 -19.18 9.18 0.28
N THR A 6 -18.10 9.80 0.73
CA THR A 6 -16.73 9.53 0.27
C THR A 6 -15.87 9.25 1.50
N VAL A 7 -15.21 8.10 1.53
CA VAL A 7 -14.31 7.72 2.62
C VAL A 7 -12.88 7.81 2.11
N PRO A 8 -12.04 8.71 2.66
CA PRO A 8 -10.65 8.77 2.27
C PRO A 8 -9.92 7.50 2.72
N ASN A 9 -9.01 7.01 1.89
CA ASN A 9 -8.10 5.93 2.26
C ASN A 9 -6.75 6.54 2.62
N VAL A 10 -6.15 6.05 3.69
CA VAL A 10 -4.85 6.53 4.19
C VAL A 10 -3.83 5.41 4.14
N LEU A 11 -2.65 5.71 3.60
CA LEU A 11 -1.51 4.82 3.64
C LEU A 11 -0.77 5.02 4.95
N VAL A 12 -0.74 4.00 5.79
CA VAL A 12 -0.06 4.01 7.09
C VAL A 12 1.02 2.94 7.09
N VAL A 13 2.18 3.28 7.65
CA VAL A 13 3.34 2.38 7.76
C VAL A 13 3.89 2.42 9.18
N HIS A 14 4.71 1.43 9.52
CA HIS A 14 5.46 1.43 10.78
C HIS A 14 6.88 1.99 10.54
N PRO A 15 7.12 3.31 10.74
CA PRO A 15 8.32 3.98 10.24
C PRO A 15 9.61 3.42 10.85
N THR A 16 9.61 3.13 12.15
CA THR A 16 10.80 2.61 12.85
C THR A 16 11.19 1.20 12.42
N LYS A 17 10.21 0.35 12.04
CA LYS A 17 10.49 -1.03 11.59
C LYS A 17 11.01 -1.06 10.14
N LEU A 18 10.51 -0.14 9.31
CA LEU A 18 10.83 -0.10 7.88
C LEU A 18 11.97 0.87 7.54
N GLY A 19 12.32 1.79 8.44
CA GLY A 19 13.34 2.82 8.18
C GLY A 19 12.91 3.80 7.09
N VAL A 20 11.61 4.10 7.00
CA VAL A 20 11.03 5.00 5.99
C VAL A 20 10.32 6.17 6.64
N SER A 21 10.44 7.36 6.05
CA SER A 21 9.80 8.58 6.57
C SER A 21 8.84 9.23 5.57
N ASN A 22 8.86 8.78 4.33
CA ASN A 22 8.02 9.30 3.25
C ASN A 22 7.70 8.19 2.23
N LEU A 23 6.83 8.51 1.28
CA LEU A 23 6.43 7.58 0.24
C LEU A 23 7.58 7.18 -0.68
N ALA A 24 8.51 8.10 -1.00
CA ALA A 24 9.64 7.79 -1.87
C ALA A 24 10.57 6.75 -1.24
N ASP A 25 10.80 6.82 0.07
CA ASP A 25 11.56 5.81 0.82
C ASP A 25 10.86 4.45 0.81
N LEU A 26 9.53 4.43 0.96
CA LEU A 26 8.76 3.18 0.87
C LEU A 26 8.87 2.54 -0.53
N VAL A 27 8.74 3.35 -1.59
CA VAL A 27 8.89 2.87 -2.96
C VAL A 27 10.31 2.36 -3.23
N ARG A 28 11.32 3.09 -2.76
CA ARG A 28 12.73 2.66 -2.83
C ARG A 28 12.93 1.34 -2.10
N LEU A 29 12.42 1.21 -0.88
CA LEU A 29 12.53 -0.01 -0.08
C LEU A 29 11.86 -1.21 -0.79
N GLY A 30 10.64 -1.01 -1.32
CA GLY A 30 9.92 -2.05 -2.05
C GLY A 30 10.63 -2.51 -3.32
N ARG A 31 11.27 -1.58 -4.06
CA ARG A 31 12.07 -1.91 -5.25
C ARG A 31 13.38 -2.62 -4.90
N GLN A 32 14.03 -2.24 -3.79
CA GLN A 32 15.29 -2.85 -3.35
C GLN A 32 15.10 -4.26 -2.80
N HIS A 33 13.95 -4.53 -2.17
CA HIS A 33 13.66 -5.81 -1.51
C HIS A 33 12.30 -6.37 -1.98
N PRO A 34 12.22 -6.90 -3.21
CA PRO A 34 11.00 -7.51 -3.71
C PRO A 34 10.54 -8.64 -2.77
N ASN A 35 9.25 -8.64 -2.42
CA ASN A 35 8.57 -9.57 -1.50
C ASN A 35 8.81 -9.38 0.00
N ASN A 36 9.51 -8.34 0.44
CA ASN A 36 9.75 -8.11 1.88
C ASN A 36 8.69 -7.19 2.55
N LEU A 37 7.74 -6.68 1.77
CA LEU A 37 6.66 -5.84 2.27
C LEU A 37 5.35 -6.61 2.31
N SER A 38 4.57 -6.37 3.36
CA SER A 38 3.20 -6.82 3.48
C SER A 38 2.28 -5.65 3.80
N TYR A 39 1.02 -5.72 3.38
CA TYR A 39 0.03 -4.67 3.61
C TYR A 39 -1.32 -5.27 4.03
N ALA A 40 -1.97 -4.61 4.98
CA ALA A 40 -3.24 -5.05 5.52
C ALA A 40 -4.39 -4.80 4.53
N THR A 41 -5.29 -5.77 4.41
CA THR A 41 -6.51 -5.66 3.60
C THR A 41 -7.71 -6.28 4.30
N TYR A 42 -8.93 -5.89 3.91
CA TYR A 42 -10.18 -6.54 4.35
C TYR A 42 -10.55 -7.76 3.48
N GLY A 43 -9.62 -8.22 2.64
CA GLY A 43 -9.82 -9.32 1.68
C GLY A 43 -9.81 -8.87 0.23
N ALA A 44 -9.85 -9.85 -0.69
CA ALA A 44 -9.80 -9.61 -2.13
C ALA A 44 -11.00 -8.78 -2.60
N GLY A 45 -10.74 -7.79 -3.44
CA GLY A 45 -11.74 -6.87 -3.99
C GLY A 45 -12.12 -5.69 -3.08
N SER A 46 -11.65 -5.65 -1.83
CA SER A 46 -11.88 -4.50 -0.96
C SER A 46 -11.10 -3.26 -1.40
N SER A 47 -11.53 -2.07 -0.98
CA SER A 47 -10.85 -0.80 -1.27
C SER A 47 -9.32 -0.84 -0.98
N PRO A 48 -8.84 -1.25 0.21
CA PRO A 48 -7.41 -1.34 0.47
C PRO A 48 -6.69 -2.40 -0.38
N HIS A 49 -7.37 -3.48 -0.78
CA HIS A 49 -6.79 -4.46 -1.72
C HIS A 49 -6.49 -3.82 -3.07
N ILE A 50 -7.46 -3.09 -3.63
CA ILE A 50 -7.34 -2.45 -4.94
C ILE A 50 -6.31 -1.31 -4.90
N TYR A 51 -6.33 -0.47 -3.86
CA TYR A 51 -5.36 0.61 -3.73
C TYR A 51 -3.93 0.11 -3.49
N GLY A 52 -3.76 -0.96 -2.71
CA GLY A 52 -2.46 -1.60 -2.53
C GLY A 52 -1.91 -2.19 -3.84
N ALA A 53 -2.78 -2.81 -4.65
CA ALA A 53 -2.39 -3.31 -5.97
C ALA A 53 -2.07 -2.17 -6.96
N LEU A 54 -2.83 -1.08 -6.92
CA LEU A 54 -2.56 0.12 -7.73
C LEU A 54 -1.22 0.74 -7.37
N LEU A 55 -0.93 0.90 -6.07
CA LEU A 55 0.36 1.43 -5.62
C LEU A 55 1.52 0.56 -6.10
N GLN A 56 1.42 -0.75 -5.97
CA GLN A 56 2.43 -1.70 -6.47
C GLN A 56 2.66 -1.56 -7.98
N LYS A 57 1.59 -1.42 -8.76
CA LYS A 57 1.64 -1.24 -10.21
C LYS A 57 2.32 0.08 -10.61
N GLU A 58 1.90 1.19 -10.01
CA GLU A 58 2.45 2.53 -10.32
C GLU A 58 3.90 2.67 -9.84
N ALA A 59 4.21 2.11 -8.68
CA ALA A 59 5.52 2.22 -8.07
C ALA A 59 6.50 1.13 -8.51
N GLY A 60 6.06 0.06 -9.18
CA GLY A 60 6.92 -1.01 -9.68
C GLY A 60 7.59 -1.84 -8.58
N PHE A 61 6.84 -2.22 -7.54
CA PHE A 61 7.28 -3.16 -6.50
C PHE A 61 6.17 -4.15 -6.15
N THR A 62 6.51 -5.22 -5.43
CA THR A 62 5.56 -6.25 -5.01
C THR A 62 5.46 -6.32 -3.47
N ALA A 63 4.25 -6.43 -2.95
CA ALA A 63 3.95 -6.62 -1.54
C ALA A 63 2.83 -7.64 -1.34
N VAL A 64 2.90 -8.39 -0.25
CA VAL A 64 1.92 -9.44 0.06
C VAL A 64 0.73 -8.84 0.78
N ALA A 65 -0.47 -9.07 0.26
CA ALA A 65 -1.72 -8.74 0.94
C ALA A 65 -1.92 -9.70 2.12
N VAL A 66 -2.12 -9.16 3.32
CA VAL A 66 -2.33 -9.90 4.57
C VAL A 66 -3.58 -9.43 5.30
#